data_AF-C7DBU9-F1
#
_entry.id   AF-C7DBU9-F1
#
_cell.length_a   1.000
_cell.length_b   1.000
_cell.length_c   1.000
_cell.angle_alpha   90.00
_cell.angle_beta   90.00
_cell.angle_gamma   90.00
#
_symmetry.space_group_name_H-M   'P 1'
#
loop_
_entity.id
_entity.type
_entity.pdbx_description
1 polymer ?
#
loop_
_entity_poly.entity_id
_entity_poly.type
_entity_poly.pdbx_seq_one_letter_code
_entity_poly.pdbx_strand_id
1 'polypeptide(L)'
;MKRTRATVRKRSWVDHVMNETSVRNALLMFNVMFALQTGLDLAIVSGGAALPEGLSYASYAHRGAYPLVVTALLAGVFAILAQLYLNGPVMRALMIGWVAQNVALVASSMLRLDLYVDVYGPTHMRFAAFVWMGLVAVGLALMIWQLWRGLTARWLFEINGLALAVVLYGMCFVNISGIVARDQLARTDGFVWYVCELGEGALPAIYEAKRFEYLSECYGSYWGTLSRSVPSDWREWGVRNARIAAYLERNLKGAPG
;
A
#
# COMPACT_ATOMS: atom_id res chain seq x y z
N MET A 1 -50.44 43.86 2.67
CA MET A 1 -49.13 43.98 1.97
C MET A 1 -48.05 43.24 2.77
N LYS A 2 -47.69 42.01 2.37
CA LYS A 2 -46.54 41.28 2.96
C LYS A 2 -45.38 41.33 1.96
N ARG A 3 -44.31 42.04 2.31
CA ARG A 3 -43.09 42.14 1.50
C ARG A 3 -42.33 40.82 1.53
N THR A 4 -42.29 40.12 0.41
CA THR A 4 -41.44 38.95 0.19
C THR A 4 -39.98 39.43 0.11
N ARG A 5 -39.18 39.20 1.15
CA ARG A 5 -37.72 39.41 1.10
C ARG A 5 -37.12 38.32 0.20
N ALA A 6 -36.78 38.68 -1.03
CA ALA A 6 -35.89 37.87 -1.86
C ALA A 6 -34.51 37.83 -1.20
N THR A 7 -34.09 36.65 -0.74
CA THR A 7 -32.74 36.41 -0.26
C THR A 7 -31.79 36.38 -1.44
N VAL A 8 -31.10 37.49 -1.69
CA VAL A 8 -30.00 37.55 -2.66
C VAL A 8 -28.87 36.67 -2.13
N ARG A 9 -28.73 35.45 -2.68
CA ARG A 9 -27.62 34.54 -2.39
C ARG A 9 -26.33 35.20 -2.90
N LYS A 10 -25.50 35.75 -1.99
CA LYS A 10 -24.17 36.26 -2.34
C LYS A 10 -23.38 35.14 -3.01
N ARG A 11 -23.09 35.29 -4.30
CA ARG A 11 -22.24 34.38 -5.08
C ARG A 11 -20.83 34.44 -4.49
N SER A 12 -20.34 33.31 -4.01
CA SER A 12 -19.02 33.19 -3.37
C SER A 12 -17.92 33.22 -4.42
N TRP A 13 -16.72 33.70 -4.09
CA TRP A 13 -15.54 33.66 -4.98
C TRP A 13 -15.24 32.24 -5.49
N VAL A 14 -15.61 31.22 -4.70
CA VAL A 14 -15.54 29.80 -5.05
C VAL A 14 -16.40 29.47 -6.29
N ASP A 15 -17.57 30.10 -6.46
CA ASP A 15 -18.46 29.88 -7.61
C ASP A 15 -17.88 30.45 -8.92
N HIS A 16 -16.93 31.38 -8.85
CA HIS A 16 -16.25 31.93 -10.02
C HIS A 16 -15.06 31.06 -10.47
N VAL A 17 -14.34 30.46 -9.51
CA VAL A 17 -13.21 29.56 -9.81
C VAL A 17 -13.71 28.16 -10.19
N MET A 18 -14.72 27.66 -9.49
CA MET A 18 -15.33 26.34 -9.70
C MET A 18 -16.61 26.47 -10.52
N ASN A 19 -16.45 26.42 -11.84
CA ASN A 19 -17.54 26.31 -12.80
C ASN A 19 -17.43 25.00 -13.58
N GLU A 20 -18.54 24.51 -14.14
CA GLU A 20 -18.61 23.23 -14.88
C GLU A 20 -17.56 23.16 -16.00
N THR A 21 -17.35 24.27 -16.73
CA THR A 21 -16.32 24.36 -17.78
C THR A 21 -14.90 24.23 -17.23
N SER A 22 -14.61 24.84 -16.07
CA SER A 22 -13.30 24.75 -15.42
C SER A 22 -13.02 23.33 -14.93
N VAL A 23 -14.02 22.68 -14.30
CA VAL A 23 -13.90 21.29 -13.83
C VAL A 23 -13.69 20.33 -15.01
N ARG A 24 -14.42 20.53 -16.12
CA ARG A 24 -14.25 19.76 -17.35
C ARG A 24 -12.84 19.88 -17.92
N ASN A 25 -12.35 21.11 -18.05
CA ASN A 25 -11.03 21.37 -18.62
C ASN A 25 -9.92 20.79 -17.72
N ALA A 26 -10.04 20.93 -16.39
CA ALA A 26 -9.11 20.32 -15.44
C ALA A 26 -9.11 18.79 -15.56
N LEU A 27 -10.28 18.15 -15.59
CA LEU A 27 -10.41 16.70 -15.81
C LEU A 27 -9.77 16.25 -17.12
N LEU A 28 -9.95 17.02 -18.19
CA LEU A 28 -9.36 16.73 -19.49
C LEU A 28 -7.82 16.81 -19.42
N MET A 29 -7.28 17.87 -18.81
CA MET A 29 -5.83 18.00 -18.60
C MET A 29 -5.26 16.87 -17.73
N PHE A 30 -5.95 16.49 -16.66
CA PHE A 30 -5.52 15.37 -15.81
C PHE A 30 -5.52 14.04 -16.57
N ASN A 31 -6.57 13.75 -17.34
CA ASN A 31 -6.60 12.54 -18.17
C ASN A 31 -5.47 12.52 -19.20
N VAL A 32 -5.12 13.66 -19.81
CA VAL A 32 -4.01 13.73 -20.77
C VAL A 32 -2.67 13.49 -20.06
N MET A 33 -2.45 14.17 -18.94
CA MET A 33 -1.19 14.09 -18.19
C MET A 33 -0.95 12.69 -17.62
N PHE A 34 -1.98 12.06 -17.04
CA PHE A 34 -1.88 10.73 -16.46
C PHE A 34 -1.77 9.65 -17.55
N ALA A 35 -2.38 9.86 -18.72
CA ALA A 35 -2.23 8.96 -19.86
C ALA A 35 -0.80 9.00 -20.39
N LEU A 36 -0.21 10.19 -20.48
CA LEU A 36 1.21 10.35 -20.83
C LEU A 36 2.12 9.64 -19.81
N GLN A 37 1.88 9.85 -18.52
CA GLN A 37 2.64 9.17 -17.45
C GLN A 37 2.53 7.64 -17.56
N THR A 38 1.31 7.12 -17.74
CA THR A 38 1.07 5.68 -17.88
C THR A 38 1.75 5.13 -19.14
N GLY A 39 1.73 5.89 -20.24
CA GLY A 39 2.45 5.54 -21.48
C GLY A 39 3.96 5.46 -21.27
N LEU A 40 4.55 6.41 -20.54
CA LEU A 40 5.97 6.38 -20.18
C LEU A 40 6.31 5.18 -19.29
N ASP A 41 5.49 4.89 -18.29
CA ASP A 41 5.68 3.74 -17.41
C ASP A 41 5.62 2.42 -18.22
N LEU A 42 4.64 2.27 -19.12
CA LEU A 42 4.55 1.12 -20.02
C LEU A 42 5.75 1.02 -20.97
N ALA A 43 6.26 2.14 -21.47
CA ALA A 43 7.44 2.18 -22.33
C ALA A 43 8.70 1.73 -21.57
N ILE A 44 8.88 2.13 -20.32
CA ILE A 44 9.99 1.69 -19.47
C ILE A 44 9.90 0.19 -19.18
N VAL A 45 8.69 -0.30 -18.87
CA VAL A 45 8.46 -1.72 -18.58
C VAL A 45 8.69 -2.60 -19.82
N SER A 46 8.23 -2.17 -20.99
CA SER A 46 8.39 -2.91 -22.26
C SER A 46 9.78 -2.76 -22.88
N GLY A 47 10.49 -1.66 -22.59
CA GLY A 47 11.81 -1.34 -23.13
C GLY A 47 13.00 -1.98 -22.41
N GLY A 48 12.78 -2.73 -21.32
CA GLY A 48 13.84 -3.30 -20.51
C GLY A 48 14.53 -2.20 -19.67
N ALA A 49 14.14 -2.10 -18.41
CA ALA A 49 14.51 -1.01 -17.51
C ALA A 49 16.02 -0.85 -17.29
N ALA A 50 16.68 -0.07 -18.17
CA ALA A 50 18.02 0.47 -17.93
C ALA A 50 17.90 1.89 -17.37
N LEU A 51 18.43 2.09 -16.16
CA LEU A 51 18.62 3.42 -15.58
C LEU A 51 19.70 4.16 -16.38
N PRO A 52 19.53 5.45 -16.73
CA PRO A 52 20.61 6.26 -17.30
C PRO A 52 21.83 6.25 -16.35
N GLU A 53 23.02 6.04 -16.91
CA GLU A 53 24.26 5.96 -16.12
C GLU A 53 24.47 7.24 -15.28
N GLY A 54 24.65 7.08 -13.96
CA GLY A 54 25.08 8.17 -13.07
C GLY A 54 24.06 8.68 -12.03
N LEU A 55 22.84 8.14 -11.97
CA LEU A 55 21.84 8.54 -10.96
C LEU A 55 21.76 7.53 -9.79
N SER A 56 22.06 8.00 -8.58
CA SER A 56 21.84 7.23 -7.35
C SER A 56 20.34 7.13 -7.03
N TYR A 57 19.83 5.90 -6.85
CA TYR A 57 18.44 5.59 -6.47
C TYR A 57 17.95 6.38 -5.23
N ALA A 58 18.83 6.68 -4.28
CA ALA A 58 18.49 7.38 -3.04
C ALA A 58 18.19 8.87 -3.24
N SER A 59 18.87 9.52 -4.20
CA SER A 59 18.68 10.94 -4.53
C SER A 59 17.40 11.17 -5.35
N TYR A 60 17.04 10.20 -6.18
CA TYR A 60 15.78 10.21 -6.95
C TYR A 60 14.54 10.10 -6.04
N ALA A 61 14.60 9.27 -4.99
CA ALA A 61 13.47 9.04 -4.08
C ALA A 61 13.09 10.25 -3.20
N HIS A 62 14.08 11.01 -2.70
CA HIS A 62 13.81 12.09 -1.73
C HIS A 62 13.35 13.42 -2.36
N ARG A 63 13.70 13.71 -3.62
CA ARG A 63 13.29 14.96 -4.29
C ARG A 63 11.84 14.92 -4.79
N GLY A 64 11.29 13.74 -5.05
CA GLY A 64 9.93 13.57 -5.57
C GLY A 64 8.85 13.42 -4.49
N ALA A 65 9.17 12.85 -3.32
CA ALA A 65 8.17 12.38 -2.37
C ALA A 65 7.32 13.49 -1.73
N TYR A 66 7.95 14.56 -1.20
CA TYR A 66 7.21 15.61 -0.49
C TYR A 66 6.26 16.44 -1.39
N PRO A 67 6.68 16.87 -2.60
CA PRO A 67 5.77 17.52 -3.54
C PRO A 67 4.64 16.59 -4.01
N LEU A 68 4.90 15.28 -4.18
CA LEU A 68 3.87 14.32 -4.58
C LEU A 68 2.77 14.17 -3.53
N VAL A 69 3.13 14.14 -2.24
CA VAL A 69 2.12 14.03 -1.16
C VAL A 69 1.21 15.26 -1.15
N VAL A 70 1.77 16.46 -1.26
CA VAL A 70 0.98 17.71 -1.29
C VAL A 70 0.05 17.75 -2.51
N THR A 71 0.56 17.39 -3.68
CA THR A 71 -0.24 17.37 -4.92
C THR A 71 -1.32 16.28 -4.89
N ALA A 72 -1.06 15.11 -4.30
CA ALA A 72 -2.06 14.06 -4.10
C ALA A 72 -3.20 14.51 -3.16
N LEU A 73 -2.89 15.21 -2.07
CA LEU A 73 -3.90 15.78 -1.18
C LEU A 73 -4.77 16.82 -1.89
N LEU A 74 -4.15 17.72 -2.66
CA LEU A 74 -4.87 18.70 -3.47
C LEU A 74 -5.77 18.02 -4.53
N ALA A 75 -5.29 16.96 -5.18
CA ALA A 75 -6.06 16.18 -6.13
C ALA A 75 -7.26 15.48 -5.47
N GLY A 76 -7.10 14.97 -4.24
CA GLY A 76 -8.19 14.40 -3.45
C GLY A 76 -9.27 15.43 -3.10
N VAL A 77 -8.86 16.62 -2.66
CA VAL A 77 -9.80 17.74 -2.42
C VAL A 77 -10.52 18.14 -3.71
N PHE A 78 -9.79 18.26 -4.83
CA PHE A 78 -10.40 18.53 -6.13
C PHE A 78 -11.41 17.44 -6.51
N ALA A 79 -11.10 16.15 -6.32
CA ALA A 79 -12.00 15.05 -6.63
C ALA A 79 -13.32 15.14 -5.86
N ILE A 80 -13.28 15.47 -4.56
CA ILE A 80 -14.47 15.65 -3.72
C ILE A 80 -15.30 16.85 -4.22
N LEU A 81 -14.63 17.98 -4.50
CA LEU A 81 -15.33 19.18 -4.96
C LEU A 81 -15.89 19.01 -6.38
N ALA A 82 -15.19 18.31 -7.26
CA ALA A 82 -15.61 18.05 -8.63
C ALA A 82 -16.91 17.23 -8.68
N GLN A 83 -17.14 16.35 -7.70
CA GLN A 83 -18.40 15.57 -7.59
C GLN A 83 -19.65 16.47 -7.55
N LEU A 84 -19.54 17.69 -7.03
CA LEU A 84 -20.65 18.65 -6.96
C LEU A 84 -21.03 19.24 -8.32
N TYR A 85 -20.14 19.13 -9.32
CA TYR A 85 -20.29 19.69 -10.66
C TYR A 85 -20.35 18.62 -11.75
N LEU A 86 -20.44 17.33 -11.37
CA LEU A 86 -20.58 16.21 -12.31
C LEU A 86 -21.99 16.18 -12.91
N ASN A 87 -22.25 17.02 -13.92
CA ASN A 87 -23.48 16.96 -14.69
C ASN A 87 -23.24 16.23 -16.03
N GLY A 88 -24.11 15.26 -16.32
CA GLY A 88 -24.14 14.56 -17.60
C GLY A 88 -23.14 13.41 -17.77
N PRO A 89 -23.31 12.61 -18.84
CA PRO A 89 -22.55 11.37 -19.07
C PRO A 89 -21.07 11.61 -19.38
N VAL A 90 -20.72 12.73 -20.03
CA VAL A 90 -19.35 13.05 -20.43
C VAL A 90 -18.45 13.29 -19.21
N MET A 91 -18.91 14.10 -18.25
CA MET A 91 -18.12 14.41 -17.06
C MET A 91 -17.91 13.15 -16.20
N ARG A 92 -18.93 12.30 -16.10
CA ARG A 92 -18.85 11.01 -15.41
C ARG A 92 -17.85 10.07 -16.09
N ALA A 93 -17.82 10.04 -17.43
CA ALA A 93 -16.83 9.27 -18.19
C ALA A 93 -15.40 9.81 -17.99
N LEU A 94 -15.20 11.13 -18.01
CA LEU A 94 -13.89 11.75 -17.73
C LEU A 94 -13.39 11.44 -16.32
N MET A 95 -14.28 11.47 -15.34
CA MET A 95 -13.95 11.11 -13.96
C MET A 95 -13.57 9.63 -13.85
N ILE A 96 -14.37 8.72 -14.42
CA ILE A 96 -14.07 7.28 -14.45
C ILE A 96 -12.74 7.02 -15.15
N GLY A 97 -12.49 7.66 -16.29
CA GLY A 97 -11.22 7.58 -17.01
C GLY A 97 -10.04 8.02 -16.15
N TRP A 98 -10.17 9.14 -15.45
CA TRP A 98 -9.12 9.64 -14.57
C TRP A 98 -8.86 8.70 -13.39
N VAL A 99 -9.91 8.18 -12.74
CA VAL A 99 -9.75 7.20 -11.65
C VAL A 99 -9.13 5.89 -12.16
N ALA A 100 -9.50 5.43 -13.36
CA ALA A 100 -8.91 4.24 -13.98
C ALA A 100 -7.42 4.43 -14.28
N GLN A 101 -7.01 5.61 -14.72
CA GLN A 101 -5.58 5.92 -14.88
C GLN A 101 -4.83 5.94 -13.54
N ASN A 102 -5.46 6.38 -12.44
CA ASN A 102 -4.85 6.26 -11.12
C ASN A 102 -4.65 4.79 -10.72
N VAL A 103 -5.60 3.89 -11.02
CA VAL A 103 -5.41 2.45 -10.81
C VAL A 103 -4.20 1.93 -11.59
N ALA A 104 -4.03 2.36 -12.84
CA ALA A 104 -2.87 2.00 -13.66
C ALA A 104 -1.55 2.51 -13.07
N LEU A 105 -1.52 3.73 -12.52
CA LEU A 105 -0.34 4.26 -11.83
C LEU A 105 0.01 3.51 -10.54
N VAL A 106 -1.00 3.08 -9.77
CA VAL A 106 -0.77 2.22 -8.61
C VAL A 106 -0.19 0.87 -9.07
N ALA A 107 -0.74 0.27 -10.13
CA ALA A 107 -0.21 -0.98 -10.68
C ALA A 107 1.24 -0.84 -11.18
N SER A 108 1.57 0.26 -11.86
CA SER A 108 2.94 0.61 -12.25
C SER A 108 3.88 0.74 -11.05
N SER A 109 3.40 1.37 -9.96
CA SER A 109 4.18 1.52 -8.72
C SER A 109 4.39 0.17 -8.03
N MET A 110 3.40 -0.72 -8.05
CA MET A 110 3.52 -2.09 -7.54
C MET A 110 4.55 -2.89 -8.34
N LEU A 111 4.50 -2.84 -9.68
CA LEU A 111 5.49 -3.50 -10.53
C LEU A 111 6.92 -2.97 -10.28
N ARG A 112 7.07 -1.66 -10.09
CA ARG A 112 8.36 -1.06 -9.76
C ARG A 112 8.90 -1.54 -8.41
N LEU A 113 8.02 -1.69 -7.41
CA LEU A 113 8.39 -2.25 -6.12
C LEU A 113 8.74 -3.74 -6.23
N ASP A 114 8.05 -4.48 -7.09
CA ASP A 114 8.27 -5.90 -7.35
C ASP A 114 9.67 -6.15 -7.94
N LEU A 115 10.03 -5.42 -9.00
CA LEU A 115 11.37 -5.45 -9.57
C LEU A 115 12.46 -5.09 -8.54
N TYR A 116 12.16 -4.18 -7.61
CA TYR A 116 13.09 -3.83 -6.53
C TYR A 116 13.20 -4.95 -5.48
N VAL A 117 12.10 -5.63 -5.17
CA VAL A 117 12.07 -6.80 -4.26
C VAL A 117 12.76 -8.01 -4.87
N ASP A 118 12.64 -8.24 -6.17
CA ASP A 118 13.35 -9.32 -6.86
C ASP A 118 14.87 -9.20 -6.66
N VAL A 119 15.40 -7.98 -6.82
CA VAL A 119 16.83 -7.70 -6.65
C VAL A 119 17.26 -7.71 -5.19
N TYR A 120 16.59 -6.96 -4.31
CA TYR A 120 17.07 -6.71 -2.94
C TYR A 120 16.38 -7.55 -1.86
N GLY A 121 15.47 -8.45 -2.25
CA GLY A 121 14.64 -9.22 -1.35
C GLY A 121 13.50 -8.42 -0.70
N PRO A 122 12.52 -9.12 -0.11
CA PRO A 122 11.42 -8.52 0.61
C PRO A 122 11.91 -7.97 1.97
N THR A 123 11.21 -6.95 2.45
CA THR A 123 11.32 -6.42 3.81
C THR A 123 9.94 -6.12 4.36
N HIS A 124 9.82 -5.90 5.67
CA HIS A 124 8.57 -5.48 6.31
C HIS A 124 7.94 -4.26 5.64
N MET A 125 8.74 -3.22 5.37
CA MET A 125 8.23 -1.98 4.76
C MET A 125 7.77 -2.17 3.32
N ARG A 126 8.47 -3.01 2.52
CA ARG A 126 8.07 -3.30 1.14
C ARG A 126 6.80 -4.15 1.10
N PHE A 127 6.68 -5.13 1.99
CA PHE A 127 5.45 -5.91 2.13
C PHE A 127 4.28 -5.03 2.56
N ALA A 128 4.47 -4.16 3.57
CA ALA A 128 3.46 -3.20 3.99
C ALA A 128 3.06 -2.26 2.85
N ALA A 129 4.02 -1.80 2.03
CA ALA A 129 3.75 -0.98 0.86
C ALA A 129 2.88 -1.72 -0.19
N PHE A 130 3.13 -3.00 -0.46
CA PHE A 130 2.27 -3.80 -1.35
C PHE A 130 0.84 -3.92 -0.84
N VAL A 131 0.68 -4.23 0.46
CA VAL A 131 -0.64 -4.34 1.08
C VAL A 131 -1.38 -3.00 1.00
N TRP A 132 -0.70 -1.90 1.31
CA TRP A 132 -1.27 -0.56 1.24
C TRP A 132 -1.66 -0.17 -0.19
N MET A 133 -0.77 -0.37 -1.16
CA MET A 133 -1.06 -0.10 -2.58
C MET A 133 -2.22 -0.95 -3.09
N GLY A 134 -2.29 -2.22 -2.68
CA GLY A 134 -3.43 -3.10 -2.98
C GLY A 134 -4.75 -2.56 -2.41
N LEU A 135 -4.75 -2.09 -1.17
CA LEU A 135 -5.93 -1.48 -0.56
C LEU A 135 -6.37 -0.21 -1.31
N VAL A 136 -5.43 0.65 -1.69
CA VAL A 136 -5.71 1.86 -2.49
C VAL A 136 -6.29 1.47 -3.86
N ALA A 137 -5.72 0.48 -4.54
CA ALA A 137 -6.22 0.00 -5.83
C ALA A 137 -7.66 -0.53 -5.72
N VAL A 138 -7.97 -1.31 -4.66
CA VAL A 138 -9.33 -1.77 -4.38
C VAL A 138 -10.26 -0.59 -4.12
N GLY A 139 -9.85 0.40 -3.33
CA GLY A 139 -10.66 1.59 -3.06
C GLY A 139 -10.98 2.41 -4.31
N LEU A 140 -10.00 2.57 -5.21
CA LEU A 140 -10.18 3.24 -6.50
C LEU A 140 -11.09 2.42 -7.43
N ALA A 141 -10.96 1.09 -7.48
CA ALA A 141 -11.86 0.22 -8.25
C ALA A 141 -13.30 0.28 -7.73
N LEU A 142 -13.49 0.30 -6.41
CA LEU A 142 -14.80 0.52 -5.78
C LEU A 142 -15.35 1.91 -6.09
N MET A 143 -14.51 2.94 -6.18
CA MET A 143 -14.93 4.27 -6.60
C MET A 143 -15.40 4.27 -8.06
N ILE A 144 -14.70 3.58 -8.96
CA ILE A 144 -15.16 3.39 -10.35
C ILE A 144 -16.52 2.68 -10.36
N TRP A 145 -16.68 1.62 -9.56
CA TRP A 145 -17.94 0.90 -9.44
C TRP A 145 -19.08 1.78 -8.90
N GLN A 146 -18.80 2.55 -7.84
CA GLN A 146 -19.73 3.51 -7.24
C GLN A 146 -20.16 4.54 -8.28
N LEU A 147 -19.18 5.13 -8.98
CA LEU A 147 -19.41 6.07 -10.06
C LEU A 147 -20.14 5.43 -11.23
N TRP A 148 -19.97 4.15 -11.55
CA TRP A 148 -20.70 3.51 -12.65
C TRP A 148 -22.14 3.17 -12.27
N ARG A 149 -22.38 2.71 -11.03
CA ARG A 149 -23.70 2.35 -10.50
C ARG A 149 -24.50 3.52 -9.93
N GLY A 150 -23.87 4.68 -9.73
CA GLY A 150 -24.54 5.85 -9.15
C GLY A 150 -24.81 5.69 -7.65
N LEU A 151 -23.93 4.98 -6.94
CA LEU A 151 -24.07 4.73 -5.50
C LEU A 151 -23.65 5.96 -4.68
N THR A 152 -24.10 6.01 -3.42
CA THR A 152 -23.78 7.12 -2.51
C THR A 152 -22.33 7.06 -2.05
N ALA A 153 -21.76 8.22 -1.70
CA ALA A 153 -20.41 8.28 -1.14
C ALA A 153 -20.30 7.49 0.18
N ARG A 154 -21.40 7.43 0.96
CA ARG A 154 -21.47 6.62 2.19
C ARG A 154 -21.20 5.14 1.94
N TRP A 155 -21.81 4.57 0.89
CA TRP A 155 -21.57 3.19 0.51
C TRP A 155 -20.08 2.91 0.23
N LEU A 156 -19.40 3.85 -0.46
CA LEU A 156 -17.97 3.73 -0.73
C LEU A 156 -17.15 3.69 0.58
N PHE A 157 -17.44 4.58 1.53
CA PHE A 157 -16.75 4.61 2.82
C PHE A 157 -16.96 3.33 3.63
N GLU A 158 -18.19 2.81 3.68
CA GLU A 158 -18.52 1.59 4.42
C GLU A 158 -17.78 0.37 3.85
N ILE A 159 -17.77 0.20 2.51
CA ILE A 159 -17.07 -0.93 1.87
C ILE A 159 -15.54 -0.79 1.96
N ASN A 160 -14.99 0.43 1.85
CA ASN A 160 -13.56 0.65 2.08
C ASN A 160 -13.15 0.38 3.52
N GLY A 161 -13.99 0.77 4.50
CA GLY A 161 -13.79 0.45 5.91
C GLY A 161 -13.79 -1.05 6.16
N LEU A 162 -14.71 -1.78 5.53
CA LEU A 162 -14.73 -3.24 5.58
C LEU A 162 -13.48 -3.86 4.94
N ALA A 163 -13.06 -3.38 3.76
CA ALA A 163 -11.86 -3.88 3.09
C ALA A 163 -10.61 -3.67 3.97
N LEU A 164 -10.45 -2.49 4.58
CA LEU A 164 -9.37 -2.20 5.52
C LEU A 164 -9.42 -3.14 6.72
N ALA A 165 -10.59 -3.33 7.34
CA ALA A 165 -10.74 -4.21 8.50
C ALA A 165 -10.40 -5.67 8.16
N VAL A 166 -10.87 -6.16 7.00
CA VAL A 166 -10.56 -7.52 6.52
C VAL A 166 -9.07 -7.71 6.28
N VAL A 167 -8.41 -6.73 5.64
CA VAL A 167 -6.95 -6.79 5.40
C VAL A 167 -6.18 -6.78 6.72
N LEU A 168 -6.46 -5.84 7.62
CA LEU A 168 -5.77 -5.74 8.91
C LEU A 168 -5.98 -7.00 9.76
N TYR A 169 -7.22 -7.51 9.80
CA TYR A 169 -7.54 -8.75 10.50
C TYR A 169 -6.82 -9.95 9.88
N GLY A 170 -6.79 -10.05 8.55
CA GLY A 170 -6.06 -11.09 7.82
C GLY A 170 -4.56 -11.08 8.12
N MET A 171 -3.95 -9.90 8.24
CA MET A 171 -2.53 -9.76 8.59
C MET A 171 -2.18 -10.32 9.98
N CYS A 172 -3.13 -10.40 10.91
CA CYS A 172 -2.92 -11.04 12.21
C CYS A 172 -2.61 -12.55 12.11
N PHE A 173 -2.93 -13.19 10.99
CA PHE A 173 -2.73 -14.63 10.78
C PHE A 173 -1.48 -14.96 9.95
N VAL A 174 -0.90 -13.96 9.29
CA VAL A 174 0.24 -14.14 8.37
C VAL A 174 1.54 -13.89 9.12
N ASN A 175 2.47 -14.85 9.08
CA ASN A 175 3.82 -14.66 9.59
C ASN A 175 4.72 -13.98 8.55
N ILE A 176 4.56 -12.65 8.41
CA ILE A 176 5.35 -11.84 7.48
C ILE A 176 6.83 -11.96 7.80
N SER A 177 7.20 -11.93 9.09
CA SER A 177 8.59 -12.07 9.53
C SER A 177 9.22 -13.37 9.03
N GLY A 178 8.48 -14.48 9.10
CA GLY A 178 8.95 -15.78 8.62
C GLY A 178 9.10 -15.84 7.10
N ILE A 179 8.19 -15.20 6.34
CA ILE A 179 8.30 -15.12 4.87
C ILE A 179 9.57 -14.34 4.49
N VAL A 180 9.76 -13.18 5.11
CA VAL A 180 10.94 -12.33 4.85
C VAL A 180 12.23 -13.05 5.26
N ALA A 181 12.26 -13.67 6.43
CA ALA A 181 13.43 -14.42 6.90
C ALA A 181 13.77 -15.59 5.96
N ARG A 182 12.77 -16.33 5.46
CA ARG A 182 13.00 -17.44 4.53
C ARG A 182 13.68 -16.99 3.24
N ASP A 183 13.25 -15.86 2.67
CA ASP A 183 13.88 -15.32 1.46
C ASP A 183 15.31 -14.84 1.74
N GLN A 184 15.52 -14.10 2.83
CA GLN A 184 16.84 -13.60 3.21
C GLN A 184 17.84 -14.73 3.47
N LEU A 185 17.42 -15.82 4.12
CA LEU A 185 18.28 -16.98 4.39
C LEU A 185 18.60 -17.82 3.15
N ALA A 186 17.80 -17.72 2.09
CA ALA A 186 18.04 -18.40 0.83
C ALA A 186 19.03 -17.65 -0.06
N ARG A 187 19.24 -16.35 0.17
CA ARG A 187 20.16 -15.50 -0.59
C ARG A 187 21.60 -15.64 -0.07
N THR A 188 22.57 -15.52 -0.98
CA THR A 188 24.00 -15.56 -0.65
C THR A 188 24.48 -14.29 0.04
N ASP A 189 23.83 -13.16 -0.23
CA ASP A 189 24.07 -11.82 0.29
C ASP A 189 23.00 -11.39 1.30
N GLY A 190 22.26 -12.37 1.86
CA GLY A 190 21.21 -12.12 2.84
C GLY A 190 21.72 -11.39 4.08
N PHE A 191 20.92 -10.46 4.59
CA PHE A 191 21.31 -9.64 5.73
C PHE A 191 21.01 -10.36 7.05
N VAL A 192 22.04 -10.99 7.63
CA VAL A 192 21.97 -11.67 8.95
C VAL A 192 21.38 -10.77 10.03
N TRP A 193 21.87 -9.53 10.12
CA TRP A 193 21.40 -8.55 11.10
C TRP A 193 19.89 -8.26 10.96
N TYR A 194 19.37 -8.26 9.73
CA TYR A 194 17.95 -8.02 9.48
C TYR A 194 17.09 -9.20 9.91
N VAL A 195 17.58 -10.44 9.67
CA VAL A 195 16.95 -11.68 10.18
C VAL A 195 16.86 -11.66 11.71
N CYS A 196 17.87 -11.14 12.41
CA CYS A 196 17.82 -10.99 13.86
C CYS A 196 16.77 -9.94 14.32
N GLU A 197 16.59 -8.85 13.57
CA GLU A 197 15.62 -7.78 13.90
C GLU A 197 14.15 -8.25 13.71
N LEU A 198 13.91 -9.27 12.90
CA LEU A 198 12.58 -9.82 12.61
C LEU A 198 11.91 -10.52 13.81
N GLY A 199 12.67 -10.80 14.88
CA GLY A 199 12.17 -11.34 16.16
C GLY A 199 11.70 -12.80 16.09
N GLU A 200 10.81 -13.21 16.99
CA GLU A 200 10.38 -14.63 17.13
C GLU A 200 9.75 -15.20 15.85
N GLY A 201 9.20 -14.35 14.98
CA GLY A 201 8.59 -14.76 13.72
C GLY A 201 9.58 -15.33 12.70
N ALA A 202 10.87 -15.03 12.83
CA ALA A 202 11.93 -15.58 11.96
C ALA A 202 12.35 -17.00 12.36
N LEU A 203 12.09 -17.43 13.59
CA LEU A 203 12.59 -18.70 14.12
C LEU A 203 12.19 -19.94 13.30
N PRO A 204 10.93 -20.10 12.84
CA PRO A 204 10.58 -21.23 12.00
C PRO A 204 11.41 -21.29 10.72
N ALA A 205 11.68 -20.15 10.10
CA ALA A 205 12.46 -20.07 8.86
C ALA A 205 13.94 -20.40 9.09
N ILE A 206 14.54 -19.93 10.19
CA ILE A 206 15.92 -20.27 10.57
C ILE A 206 16.08 -21.78 10.79
N TYR A 207 15.11 -22.38 11.49
CA TYR A 207 15.09 -23.81 11.78
C TYR A 207 14.93 -24.64 10.50
N GLU A 208 13.99 -24.29 9.62
CA GLU A 208 13.78 -24.96 8.32
C GLU A 208 15.03 -24.88 7.43
N ALA A 209 15.71 -23.73 7.42
CA ALA A 209 16.94 -23.52 6.65
C ALA A 209 18.17 -24.22 7.25
N LYS A 210 18.04 -24.84 8.45
CA LYS A 210 19.15 -25.44 9.21
C LYS A 210 20.31 -24.48 9.48
N ARG A 211 20.00 -23.19 9.56
CA ARG A 211 20.96 -22.10 9.81
C ARG A 211 21.13 -21.86 11.30
N PHE A 212 21.47 -22.92 12.05
CA PHE A 212 21.52 -22.89 13.52
C PHE A 212 22.56 -21.90 14.07
N GLU A 213 23.60 -21.58 13.30
CA GLU A 213 24.55 -20.51 13.57
C GLU A 213 23.86 -19.15 13.85
N TYR A 214 22.73 -18.86 13.19
CA TYR A 214 21.94 -17.64 13.37
C TYR A 214 21.15 -17.65 14.67
N LEU A 215 20.83 -18.82 15.24
CA LEU A 215 20.12 -18.88 16.51
C LEU A 215 21.01 -18.40 17.66
N SER A 216 22.27 -18.83 17.65
CA SER A 216 23.28 -18.34 18.60
C SER A 216 23.64 -16.87 18.35
N GLU A 217 23.72 -16.44 17.10
CA GLU A 217 24.11 -15.06 16.75
C GLU A 217 22.99 -14.04 17.06
N CYS A 218 21.75 -14.35 16.67
CA CYS A 218 20.61 -13.43 16.86
C CYS A 218 20.03 -13.46 18.27
N TYR A 219 20.00 -14.64 18.92
CA TYR A 219 19.29 -14.83 20.18
C TYR A 219 20.20 -15.26 21.33
N GLY A 220 21.47 -15.61 21.09
CA GLY A 220 22.42 -15.98 22.13
C GLY A 220 21.86 -17.01 23.11
N SER A 221 22.00 -16.75 24.42
CA SER A 221 21.44 -17.58 25.49
C SER A 221 19.90 -17.49 25.59
N TYR A 222 19.26 -16.49 24.98
CA TYR A 222 17.81 -16.34 25.00
C TYR A 222 17.08 -17.33 24.09
N TRP A 223 17.78 -18.02 23.18
CA TRP A 223 17.20 -19.06 22.32
C TRP A 223 16.47 -20.16 23.12
N GLY A 224 17.09 -20.64 24.20
CA GLY A 224 16.49 -21.67 25.07
C GLY A 224 15.17 -21.21 25.71
N THR A 225 15.05 -19.91 25.97
CA THR A 225 13.85 -19.28 26.54
C THR A 225 12.80 -18.97 25.47
N LEU A 226 13.20 -18.56 24.26
CA LEU A 226 12.30 -18.31 23.13
C LEU A 226 11.55 -19.59 22.69
N SER A 227 12.20 -20.75 22.76
CA SER A 227 11.54 -22.03 22.49
C SER A 227 10.38 -22.35 23.46
N ARG A 228 10.32 -21.62 24.58
CA ARG A 228 9.37 -21.79 25.69
C ARG A 228 8.56 -20.53 25.98
N SER A 229 8.53 -19.53 25.09
CA SER A 229 7.70 -18.33 25.29
C SER A 229 6.22 -18.67 25.13
N VAL A 230 5.68 -19.31 26.17
CA VAL A 230 4.25 -19.41 26.41
C VAL A 230 3.78 -17.99 26.76
N PRO A 231 2.76 -17.44 26.07
CA PRO A 231 2.24 -16.12 26.38
C PRO A 231 1.97 -15.99 27.88
N SER A 232 2.59 -15.00 28.53
CA SER A 232 2.45 -14.81 29.98
C SER A 232 1.10 -14.18 30.32
N ASP A 233 0.53 -13.43 29.38
CA ASP A 233 -0.76 -12.76 29.45
C ASP A 233 -1.59 -13.03 28.18
N TRP A 234 -2.91 -12.99 28.30
CA TRP A 234 -3.83 -13.11 27.17
C TRP A 234 -3.63 -11.98 26.14
N ARG A 235 -3.03 -10.86 26.54
CA ARG A 235 -2.68 -9.73 25.66
C ARG A 235 -1.50 -10.03 24.74
N GLU A 236 -0.63 -10.95 25.13
CA GLU A 236 0.50 -11.44 24.32
C GLU A 236 0.07 -12.59 23.40
N TRP A 237 -1.12 -13.14 23.67
CA TRP A 237 -1.70 -14.21 22.89
C TRP A 237 -2.27 -13.69 21.58
N GLY A 238 -1.77 -14.26 20.48
CA GLY A 238 -2.29 -14.04 19.14
C GLY A 238 -2.14 -15.31 18.32
N VAL A 239 -3.04 -15.53 17.35
CA VAL A 239 -3.07 -16.77 16.55
C VAL A 239 -1.74 -17.04 15.86
N ARG A 240 -1.07 -15.99 15.36
CA ARG A 240 0.28 -16.08 14.79
C ARG A 240 1.30 -16.59 15.80
N ASN A 241 1.37 -15.98 16.98
CA ASN A 241 2.33 -16.34 18.03
C ASN A 241 2.06 -17.77 18.54
N ALA A 242 0.79 -18.14 18.72
CA ALA A 242 0.39 -19.50 19.09
C ALA A 242 0.81 -20.55 18.05
N ARG A 243 0.70 -20.23 16.74
CA ARG A 243 1.17 -21.11 15.67
C ARG A 243 2.69 -21.27 15.66
N ILE A 244 3.43 -20.19 15.89
CA ILE A 244 4.91 -20.22 15.98
C ILE A 244 5.32 -21.05 17.20
N ALA A 245 4.75 -20.79 18.38
CA ALA A 245 5.03 -21.56 19.59
C ALA A 245 4.74 -23.05 19.41
N ALA A 246 3.59 -23.42 18.83
CA ALA A 246 3.24 -24.81 18.55
C ALA A 246 4.13 -25.47 17.48
N TYR A 247 4.72 -24.69 16.56
CA TYR A 247 5.71 -25.18 15.59
C TYR A 247 7.05 -25.45 16.29
N LEU A 248 7.51 -24.50 17.11
CA LEU A 248 8.73 -24.60 17.88
C LEU A 248 8.67 -25.77 18.86
N GLU A 249 7.57 -25.92 19.61
CA GLU A 249 7.41 -27.03 20.54
C GLU A 249 7.46 -28.41 19.85
N ARG A 250 6.86 -28.53 18.65
CA ARG A 250 6.87 -29.80 17.89
C ARG A 250 8.25 -30.14 17.33
N ASN A 251 8.97 -29.16 16.81
CA ASN A 251 10.22 -29.40 16.08
C ASN A 251 11.47 -29.30 16.98
N LEU A 252 11.42 -28.52 18.07
CA LEU A 252 12.57 -28.31 18.96
C LEU A 252 12.69 -29.32 20.10
N LYS A 253 11.64 -30.11 20.39
CA LYS A 253 11.74 -31.23 21.34
C LYS A 253 12.79 -32.28 20.95
N GLY A 254 13.38 -32.21 19.75
CA GLY A 254 14.46 -33.09 19.29
C GLY A 254 15.79 -32.41 18.91
N ALA A 255 15.97 -31.11 19.16
CA ALA A 255 17.24 -30.43 18.88
C ALA A 255 18.26 -30.66 20.02
N PRO A 256 19.53 -31.02 19.74
CA PRO A 256 20.53 -31.16 20.80
C PRO A 256 20.76 -29.81 21.48
N GLY A 257 20.69 -29.81 22.81
CA GLY A 257 20.96 -28.65 23.67
C GLY A 257 22.43 -28.33 23.79
#